data_AF-A0A3N0WR33-F1
#
_entry.id   AF-A0A3N0WR33-F1
#
_cell.length_a   1.000
_cell.length_b   1.000
_cell.length_c   1.000
_cell.angle_alpha   90.00
_cell.angle_beta   90.00
_cell.angle_gamma   90.00
#
_symmetry.space_group_name_H-M   'P 1'
#
loop_
_entity.id
_entity.type
_entity.pdbx_description
1 polymer ?
#
loop_
_entity_poly.entity_id
_entity_poly.type
_entity_poly.pdbx_seq_one_letter_code
_entity_poly.pdbx_strand_id
1 'polypeptide(L)'
;MKKIVSMLLLSSLIFGSCTQNPEKETGKVRFMFDPGDLKFISSSFNPDLQTMSALYGNNDALSLLADPKHEQQQASLKLVTYKMQDDPNYFGSKVNGELISVEHISTGRNGKLEYRILFGQTPTSDSKEHRISLILDYEPVRFSQ
;
A
#
# COMPACT_ATOMS: atom_id res chain seq x y z
N MET A 1 -8.30 -38.03 -48.19
CA MET A 1 -7.10 -37.71 -47.39
C MET A 1 -7.08 -36.26 -46.88
N LYS A 2 -7.33 -35.24 -47.72
CA LYS A 2 -7.32 -33.81 -47.32
C LYS A 2 -8.30 -33.44 -46.18
N LYS A 3 -9.49 -34.04 -46.15
CA LYS A 3 -10.50 -33.82 -45.09
C LYS A 3 -10.13 -34.47 -43.75
N ILE A 4 -9.41 -35.59 -43.78
CA ILE A 4 -8.95 -36.32 -42.58
C ILE A 4 -7.81 -35.53 -41.92
N VAL A 5 -6.88 -35.00 -42.73
CA VAL A 5 -5.80 -34.11 -42.27
C VAL A 5 -6.37 -32.82 -41.65
N SER A 6 -7.42 -32.24 -42.26
CA SER A 6 -8.08 -31.05 -41.73
C SER A 6 -8.81 -31.29 -40.40
N MET A 7 -9.32 -32.50 -40.16
CA MET A 7 -10.03 -32.84 -38.92
C MET A 7 -9.06 -33.12 -37.76
N LEU A 8 -7.90 -33.72 -38.06
CA LEU A 8 -6.81 -33.93 -37.11
C LEU A 8 -6.24 -32.58 -36.62
N LEU A 9 -6.04 -31.61 -37.52
CA LEU A 9 -5.49 -30.30 -37.16
C LEU A 9 -6.39 -29.49 -36.21
N LEU A 10 -7.72 -29.68 -36.29
CA LEU A 10 -8.68 -28.97 -35.46
C LEU A 10 -8.80 -29.57 -34.05
N SER A 11 -8.59 -30.88 -33.91
CA SER A 11 -8.59 -31.57 -32.62
C SER A 11 -7.39 -31.24 -31.73
N SER A 12 -6.22 -30.94 -32.33
CA SER A 12 -5.00 -30.59 -31.59
C SER A 12 -5.05 -29.24 -30.88
N LEU A 13 -5.96 -28.33 -31.26
CA LEU A 13 -6.11 -27.01 -30.64
C LEU A 13 -6.86 -27.07 -29.29
N ILE A 14 -7.55 -28.17 -28.99
CA ILE A 14 -8.41 -28.29 -27.79
C ILE A 14 -7.62 -28.82 -26.59
N PHE A 15 -6.49 -29.51 -26.82
CA PHE A 15 -5.70 -30.14 -25.75
C PHE A 15 -4.62 -29.22 -25.15
N GLY A 16 -4.46 -27.98 -25.63
CA GLY A 16 -3.48 -27.01 -25.12
C GLY A 16 -3.97 -26.15 -23.94
N SER A 17 -5.27 -26.19 -23.61
CA SER A 17 -5.86 -25.31 -22.59
C SER A 17 -6.02 -26.03 -21.27
N CYS A 18 -4.91 -26.37 -20.61
CA CYS A 18 -4.80 -26.47 -19.15
C CYS A 18 -3.37 -26.90 -18.78
N THR A 19 -2.41 -25.99 -18.93
CA THR A 19 -1.22 -26.08 -18.08
C THR A 19 -1.65 -25.58 -16.70
N GLN A 20 -2.02 -26.49 -15.79
CA GLN A 20 -2.11 -26.15 -14.37
C GLN A 20 -0.70 -25.73 -13.96
N ASN A 21 -0.53 -24.43 -13.73
CA ASN A 21 0.71 -23.89 -13.22
C ASN A 21 0.76 -24.30 -11.74
N PRO A 22 1.69 -25.18 -11.31
CA PRO A 22 1.83 -25.51 -9.91
C PRO A 22 2.59 -24.37 -9.23
N GLU A 23 2.07 -23.14 -9.32
CA GLU A 23 2.47 -22.13 -8.36
C GLU A 23 1.93 -22.62 -7.02
N LYS A 24 2.84 -23.20 -6.24
CA LYS A 24 2.63 -23.58 -4.84
C LYS A 24 1.63 -22.62 -4.20
N GLU A 25 0.52 -23.19 -3.71
CA GLU A 25 -0.32 -22.61 -2.66
C GLU A 25 0.47 -22.50 -1.33
N THR A 26 1.72 -22.04 -1.36
CA THR A 26 2.24 -21.29 -0.23
C THR A 26 1.45 -20.00 -0.25
N GLY A 27 0.26 -20.01 0.37
CA GLY A 27 -0.59 -18.85 0.50
C GLY A 27 0.31 -17.68 0.84
N LYS A 28 0.46 -16.74 -0.10
CA LYS A 28 1.47 -15.68 -0.03
C LYS A 28 1.28 -15.02 1.32
N VAL A 29 2.21 -15.25 2.25
CA VAL A 29 2.16 -14.69 3.59
C VAL A 29 2.15 -13.18 3.40
N ARG A 30 0.98 -12.57 3.58
CA ARG A 30 0.81 -11.12 3.45
C ARG A 30 1.42 -10.50 4.69
N PHE A 31 2.59 -9.88 4.54
CA PHE A 31 3.17 -9.07 5.60
C PHE A 31 2.32 -7.82 5.76
N MET A 32 1.48 -7.83 6.79
CA MET A 32 0.69 -6.66 7.17
C MET A 32 1.42 -5.94 8.29
N PHE A 33 1.47 -4.61 8.18
CA PHE A 33 2.05 -3.79 9.24
C PHE A 33 1.10 -3.83 10.44
N ASP A 34 1.66 -4.00 11.63
CA ASP A 34 0.93 -3.87 12.87
C ASP A 34 0.96 -2.40 13.33
N PRO A 35 -0.17 -1.68 13.28
CA PRO A 35 -0.22 -0.28 13.71
C PRO A 35 -0.19 -0.11 15.24
N GLY A 36 -0.32 -1.19 16.02
CA GLY A 36 -0.53 -1.11 17.46
C GLY A 36 -1.79 -0.31 17.79
N ASP A 37 -1.65 0.68 18.65
CA ASP A 37 -2.77 1.55 19.07
C ASP A 37 -3.15 2.64 18.03
N LEU A 38 -2.41 2.74 16.92
CA LEU A 38 -2.74 3.71 15.86
C LEU A 38 -3.94 3.24 15.04
N LYS A 39 -4.80 4.18 14.68
CA LYS A 39 -6.00 3.92 13.89
C LYS A 39 -5.74 4.20 12.43
N PHE A 40 -6.38 3.46 11.54
CA PHE A 40 -6.40 3.76 10.12
C PHE A 40 -7.07 5.13 9.88
N ILE A 41 -6.45 5.96 9.05
CA ILE A 41 -6.92 7.30 8.69
C ILE A 41 -7.33 7.32 7.21
N SER A 42 -6.44 6.87 6.32
CA SER A 42 -6.63 6.96 4.89
C SER A 42 -5.72 6.01 4.12
N SER A 43 -6.01 5.81 2.84
CA SER A 43 -5.15 5.05 1.93
C SER A 43 -5.04 5.72 0.58
N SER A 44 -3.94 5.49 -0.12
CA SER A 44 -3.72 5.97 -1.48
C SER A 44 -3.13 4.88 -2.36
N PHE A 45 -3.32 5.05 -3.67
CA PHE A 45 -2.79 4.17 -4.70
C PHE A 45 -1.97 5.03 -5.65
N ASN A 46 -0.74 4.62 -5.95
CA ASN A 46 0.08 5.22 -6.98
C ASN A 46 0.31 4.19 -8.09
N PRO A 47 -0.48 4.23 -9.19
CA PRO A 47 -0.36 3.29 -10.30
C PRO A 47 0.98 3.41 -11.02
N ASP A 48 1.55 4.62 -11.14
CA ASP A 48 2.81 4.83 -11.86
C ASP A 48 3.98 4.17 -11.12
N LEU A 49 3.98 4.26 -9.79
CA LEU A 49 4.98 3.61 -8.94
C LEU A 49 4.61 2.18 -8.54
N GLN A 50 3.41 1.70 -8.90
CA GLN A 50 2.86 0.42 -8.47
C GLN A 50 2.91 0.24 -6.94
N THR A 51 2.51 1.27 -6.18
CA THR A 51 2.50 1.25 -4.71
C THR A 51 1.14 1.58 -4.09
N MET A 52 0.88 0.99 -2.92
CA MET A 52 -0.26 1.32 -2.07
C MET A 52 0.25 1.86 -0.75
N SER A 53 -0.36 2.93 -0.25
CA SER A 53 -0.02 3.46 1.06
C SER A 53 -1.23 3.50 1.98
N ALA A 54 -0.99 3.28 3.27
CA ALA A 54 -1.98 3.43 4.33
C ALA A 54 -1.41 4.35 5.41
N LEU A 55 -2.18 5.36 5.78
CA LEU A 55 -1.85 6.29 6.85
C LEU A 55 -2.55 5.87 8.13
N TYR A 56 -1.79 5.77 9.20
CA TYR A 56 -2.28 5.48 10.54
C TYR A 56 -1.91 6.61 11.49
N GLY A 57 -2.73 6.86 12.51
CA GLY A 57 -2.39 7.83 13.54
C GLY A 57 -3.24 7.73 14.81
N ASN A 58 -2.85 8.49 15.83
CA ASN A 58 -3.63 8.67 17.06
C ASN A 58 -4.69 9.79 16.90
N ASN A 59 -5.43 10.09 17.96
CA ASN A 59 -6.46 11.14 17.89
C ASN A 59 -5.85 12.53 17.61
N ASP A 60 -4.70 12.86 18.20
CA ASP A 60 -4.01 14.14 17.97
C ASP A 60 -3.51 14.28 16.52
N ALA A 61 -3.18 13.16 15.87
CA ALA A 61 -2.84 13.14 14.47
C ALA A 61 -4.01 13.55 13.56
N LEU A 62 -5.26 13.20 13.90
CA LEU A 62 -6.43 13.64 13.12
C LEU A 62 -6.60 15.15 13.18
N SER A 63 -6.39 15.74 14.35
CA SER A 63 -6.46 17.18 14.51
C SER A 63 -5.29 17.90 13.81
N LEU A 64 -4.08 17.32 13.84
CA LEU A 64 -2.94 17.81 13.08
C LEU A 64 -3.21 17.83 11.56
N LEU A 65 -3.91 16.82 11.03
CA LEU A 65 -4.31 16.78 9.62
C LEU A 65 -5.39 17.83 9.30
N ALA A 66 -6.29 18.13 10.24
CA ALA A 66 -7.33 19.13 10.06
C ALA A 66 -6.79 20.57 10.13
N ASP A 67 -5.83 20.83 11.01
CA ASP A 67 -5.14 22.10 11.17
C ASP A 67 -3.66 21.87 11.49
N PRO A 68 -2.76 21.90 10.49
CA PRO A 68 -1.32 21.72 10.70
C PRO A 68 -0.66 22.78 11.58
N LYS A 69 -1.35 23.90 11.85
CA LYS A 69 -0.87 24.99 12.72
C LYS A 69 -1.36 24.83 14.15
N HIS A 70 -2.21 23.85 14.44
CA HIS A 70 -2.66 23.57 15.79
C HIS A 70 -1.48 23.05 16.61
N GLU A 71 -1.16 23.75 17.69
CA GLU A 71 -0.12 23.33 18.64
C GLU A 71 -0.62 22.11 19.41
N GLN A 72 -0.44 20.90 18.84
CA GLN A 72 -0.91 19.67 19.48
C GLN A 72 0.19 18.78 20.00
N GLN A 73 -0.09 18.35 21.22
CA GLN A 73 0.72 17.49 22.06
C GLN A 73 0.69 16.07 21.48
N GLN A 74 1.87 15.50 21.25
CA GLN A 74 2.08 14.06 21.02
C GLN A 74 1.37 13.42 19.81
N ALA A 75 1.16 14.18 18.71
CA ALA A 75 0.70 13.58 17.46
C ALA A 75 1.68 12.51 16.96
N SER A 76 1.15 11.41 16.42
CA SER A 76 1.92 10.31 15.85
C SER A 76 1.22 9.79 14.60
N LEU A 77 1.90 9.89 13.46
CA LEU A 77 1.42 9.50 12.14
C LEU A 77 2.39 8.52 11.50
N LYS A 78 1.93 7.37 11.03
CA LYS A 78 2.73 6.42 10.25
C LYS A 78 2.16 6.24 8.86
N LEU A 79 2.93 6.62 7.83
CA LEU A 79 2.64 6.28 6.44
C LEU A 79 3.35 4.98 6.09
N VAL A 80 2.57 3.95 5.77
CA VAL A 80 3.05 2.62 5.46
C VAL A 80 2.85 2.37 3.99
N THR A 81 3.93 2.08 3.26
CA THR A 81 3.87 1.89 1.80
C THR A 81 4.23 0.46 1.43
N TYR A 82 3.42 -0.13 0.56
CA TYR A 82 3.57 -1.48 0.03
C TYR A 82 3.74 -1.44 -1.48
N LYS A 83 4.39 -2.47 -2.02
CA LYS A 83 4.31 -2.80 -3.44
C LYS A 83 2.92 -3.35 -3.74
N MET A 84 2.32 -2.93 -4.85
CA MET A 84 1.11 -3.58 -5.38
C MET A 84 1.45 -4.98 -5.87
N GLN A 85 0.56 -5.93 -5.57
CA GLN A 85 0.58 -7.25 -6.19
C GLN A 85 -0.82 -7.61 -6.69
N ASP A 86 -0.90 -8.51 -7.67
CA ASP A 86 -2.18 -9.07 -8.11
C ASP A 86 -2.83 -9.88 -6.98
N ASP A 87 -4.14 -9.73 -6.82
CA ASP A 87 -4.90 -10.61 -5.94
C ASP A 87 -5.02 -12.00 -6.60
N PRO A 88 -4.52 -13.07 -5.96
CA PRO A 88 -4.59 -14.42 -6.52
C PRO A 88 -6.04 -14.92 -6.69
N ASN A 89 -7.00 -14.35 -5.97
CA ASN A 89 -8.39 -14.79 -5.99
C ASN A 89 -9.26 -13.95 -6.94
N TYR A 90 -8.82 -12.76 -7.34
CA TYR A 90 -9.63 -11.81 -8.12
C TYR A 90 -8.82 -11.17 -9.25
N PHE A 91 -9.04 -11.66 -10.47
CA PHE A 91 -8.38 -11.12 -11.66
C PHE A 91 -8.60 -9.61 -11.80
N GLY A 92 -7.52 -8.88 -12.09
CA GLY A 92 -7.52 -7.41 -12.22
C GLY A 92 -7.53 -6.63 -10.90
N SER A 93 -7.71 -7.30 -9.75
CA SER A 93 -7.62 -6.65 -8.45
C SER A 93 -6.18 -6.55 -7.95
N LYS A 94 -5.87 -5.46 -7.26
CA LYS A 94 -4.56 -5.25 -6.61
C LYS A 94 -4.70 -5.26 -5.09
N VAL A 95 -3.68 -5.79 -4.42
CA VAL A 95 -3.59 -5.90 -2.96
C VAL A 95 -2.19 -5.54 -2.48
N ASN A 96 -2.08 -5.30 -1.17
CA ASN A 96 -0.79 -5.11 -0.52
C ASN A 96 0.11 -6.34 -0.74
N GLY A 97 1.30 -6.10 -1.29
CA GLY A 97 2.38 -7.05 -1.42
C GLY A 97 3.47 -6.81 -0.39
N GLU A 98 4.70 -6.69 -0.86
CA GLU A 98 5.88 -6.45 -0.02
C GLU A 98 5.82 -5.07 0.66
N LEU A 99 6.19 -5.01 1.94
CA LEU A 99 6.36 -3.74 2.64
C LEU A 99 7.61 -3.01 2.11
N ILE A 100 7.44 -1.79 1.62
CA ILE A 100 8.51 -0.95 1.08
C ILE A 100 9.06 0.00 2.15
N SER A 101 8.17 0.72 2.84
CA SER A 101 8.59 1.72 3.82
C SER A 101 7.59 1.93 4.95
N VAL A 102 8.10 2.36 6.09
CA VAL A 102 7.32 2.93 7.19
C VAL A 102 7.92 4.27 7.56
N GLU A 103 7.23 5.34 7.19
CA GLU A 103 7.58 6.72 7.52
C GLU A 103 6.79 7.15 8.75
N HIS A 104 7.43 7.86 9.68
CA HIS A 104 6.86 8.29 10.95
C HIS A 104 7.02 9.79 11.14
N ILE A 105 5.91 10.49 11.35
CA ILE A 105 5.87 11.86 11.85
C ILE A 105 5.42 11.81 13.31
N SER A 106 6.15 12.52 14.16
CA SER A 106 5.78 12.65 15.58
C SER A 106 6.04 14.07 16.09
N THR A 107 5.26 14.50 17.09
CA THR A 107 5.58 15.73 17.82
C THR A 107 6.77 15.50 18.75
N GLY A 108 7.88 16.17 18.49
CA GLY A 108 9.08 16.16 19.34
C GLY A 108 8.89 16.92 20.65
N ARG A 109 9.87 16.81 21.56
CA ARG A 109 9.81 17.43 22.90
C ARG A 109 9.69 18.96 22.91
N ASN A 110 10.05 19.60 21.81
CA ASN A 110 9.97 21.05 21.60
C ASN A 110 8.70 21.49 20.87
N GLY A 111 7.72 20.59 20.69
CA GLY A 111 6.50 20.85 19.93
C GLY A 111 6.66 20.84 18.41
N LYS A 112 7.88 20.64 17.88
CA LYS A 112 8.12 20.57 16.43
C LYS A 112 7.86 19.16 15.91
N LEU A 113 7.39 19.07 14.66
CA LEU A 113 7.28 17.79 13.98
C LEU A 113 8.67 17.22 13.67
N GLU A 114 8.87 15.96 14.03
CA GLU A 114 10.03 15.16 13.70
C GLU A 114 9.63 14.10 12.68
N TYR A 115 10.43 13.96 11.62
CA TYR A 115 10.25 12.94 10.59
C TYR A 115 11.38 11.90 10.64
N ARG A 116 11.00 10.62 10.57
CA ARG A 116 11.93 9.48 10.55
C ARG A 116 11.42 8.38 9.63
N ILE A 117 12.34 7.62 9.04
CA ILE A 117 12.03 6.36 8.36
C ILE A 117 12.31 5.24 9.35
N LEU A 118 11.29 4.49 9.75
CA LEU A 118 11.40 3.37 10.68
C LEU A 118 11.79 2.06 9.98
N PHE A 119 11.39 1.92 8.72
CA PHE A 119 11.69 0.77 7.89
C PHE A 119 11.84 1.17 6.43
N GLY A 120 12.75 0.51 5.73
CA GLY A 120 12.95 0.68 4.30
C GLY A 120 13.60 2.02 3.94
N GLN A 121 13.31 2.49 2.73
CA GLN A 121 13.80 3.76 2.19
C GLN A 121 12.69 4.42 1.37
N THR A 122 12.66 5.75 1.33
CA THR A 122 11.76 6.46 0.42
C THR A 122 12.34 6.43 -0.99
N PRO A 123 11.52 6.28 -2.05
CA PRO A 123 12.00 6.30 -3.43
C PRO A 123 12.62 7.65 -3.85
N THR A 124 12.35 8.71 -3.10
CA THR A 124 12.62 10.10 -3.50
C THR A 124 13.77 10.71 -2.70
N SER A 125 14.54 11.60 -3.34
CA SER A 125 15.57 12.45 -2.71
C SER A 125 14.97 13.67 -2.01
N ASP A 126 13.72 13.57 -1.57
CA ASP A 126 12.96 14.69 -1.02
C ASP A 126 13.55 15.15 0.32
N SER A 127 13.43 16.45 0.61
CA SER A 127 13.73 16.96 1.94
C SER A 127 12.71 16.44 2.95
N LYS A 128 13.09 16.41 4.24
CA LYS A 128 12.21 15.99 5.32
C LYS A 128 10.95 16.85 5.39
N GLU A 129 11.11 18.15 5.16
CA GLU A 129 10.02 19.13 5.18
C GLU A 129 9.03 18.86 4.06
N HIS A 130 9.51 18.51 2.87
CA HIS A 130 8.64 18.15 1.76
C HIS A 130 7.88 16.85 2.05
N ARG A 131 8.56 15.83 2.60
CA ARG A 131 7.89 14.58 3.02
C ARG A 131 6.82 14.81 4.08
N ILE A 132 7.09 15.66 5.07
CA ILE A 132 6.10 16.04 6.09
C ILE A 132 4.87 16.66 5.42
N SER A 133 5.05 17.62 4.51
CA SER A 133 3.94 18.25 3.79
C SER A 133 3.09 17.22 3.05
N LEU A 134 3.71 16.32 2.30
CA LEU A 134 3.00 15.30 1.52
C LEU A 134 2.19 14.34 2.40
N ILE A 135 2.69 14.00 3.59
CA ILE A 135 1.97 13.13 4.54
C ILE A 135 0.81 13.89 5.20
N LEU A 136 0.99 15.18 5.47
CA LEU A 136 -0.05 16.03 6.06
C LEU A 136 -1.18 16.39 5.07
N ASP A 137 -0.92 16.28 3.77
CA ASP A 137 -1.93 16.49 2.72
C ASP A 137 -2.90 15.30 2.55
N TYR A 138 -2.75 14.21 3.31
CA TYR A 138 -3.70 13.10 3.28
C TYR A 138 -5.04 13.47 3.94
N GLU A 139 -6.13 13.19 3.23
CA GLU A 139 -7.48 13.42 3.74
C GLU A 139 -8.02 12.19 4.50
N PRO A 140 -8.44 12.34 5.77
CA PRO A 140 -9.10 11.27 6.51
C PRO A 140 -10.36 10.75 5.80
N VAL A 141 -10.52 9.43 5.76
CA VAL A 141 -11.71 8.80 5.20
C VAL A 141 -12.93 9.14 6.06
N ARG A 142 -14.00 9.60 5.40
CA ARG A 142 -15.29 9.82 6.05
C ARG A 142 -16.08 8.52 6.02
N PHE A 143 -16.15 7.82 7.15
CA PHE A 143 -17.07 6.69 7.29
C PHE A 143 -18.50 7.23 7.41
N SER A 144 -19.42 6.70 6.61
CA SER A 144 -20.85 6.91 6.83
C SER A 144 -21.23 6.33 8.19
N GLN A 145 -21.75 7.17 9.08
CA GLN A 145 -22.29 6.77 10.38
C GLN A 145 -23.64 6.06 10.24
#